data_AF-A0A0K0DRP1-F1
#
_entry.id   AF-A0A0K0DRP1-F1
#
_cell.length_a   1.000
_cell.length_b   1.000
_cell.length_c   1.000
_cell.angle_alpha   90.00
_cell.angle_beta   90.00
_cell.angle_gamma   90.00
#
_symmetry.space_group_name_H-M   'P 1'
#
loop_
_entity.id
_entity.type
_entity.pdbx_description
1 polymer ?
#
loop_
_entity_poly.entity_id
_entity_poly.type
_entity_poly.pdbx_seq_one_letter_code
_entity_poly.pdbx_strand_id
1 'polypeptide(L)'
;MTLMTTCPLFTAVGSRLEHSGVFVNLIIFPEARYNCRDAVWFWLYSIQRYVKYAPKGQEILKCPVRRIYPKDETIFGEEEKEEPLIDVMCEALERHFCGIDFRERNAGPQIDEHMRDEGFNVKAFVDRDTGFIHGGNRWNCGTWMDKMGSSDKVTLHLLFIKAGNRGEPATPRDGAAVEIQGLAYSVLSVMSDWASSGIIESSGVTRDSESWTWSQWATRIKENFEKHFFVDSNEHGEFINRKNIVKDTVGSSLGFSDFQLRCNFTIALATVSYYYYFLFHNSF
;
A
#
# COMPACT_ATOMS: atom_id res chain seq x y z
N MET A 1 -10.08 -29.25 -19.44
CA MET A 1 -10.16 -27.92 -20.10
C MET A 1 -9.61 -26.92 -19.11
N THR A 2 -8.59 -26.17 -19.53
CA THR A 2 -7.37 -25.89 -18.77
C THR A 2 -7.52 -24.68 -17.84
N LEU A 3 -7.25 -24.84 -16.53
CA LEU A 3 -7.11 -23.74 -15.56
C LEU A 3 -5.88 -22.83 -15.85
N MET A 4 -5.07 -23.16 -16.84
CA MET A 4 -3.84 -22.42 -17.19
C MET A 4 -4.08 -21.09 -17.92
N THR A 5 -5.30 -20.76 -18.37
CA THR A 5 -5.52 -19.58 -19.22
C THR A 5 -6.07 -18.33 -18.51
N THR A 6 -6.45 -18.41 -17.24
CA THR A 6 -7.07 -17.25 -16.52
C THR A 6 -6.18 -16.62 -15.45
N CYS A 7 -5.02 -17.19 -15.14
CA CYS A 7 -4.19 -16.76 -14.01
C CYS A 7 -2.86 -16.03 -14.31
N PRO A 8 -2.43 -15.72 -15.55
CA PRO A 8 -1.07 -15.22 -15.77
C PRO A 8 -0.82 -13.86 -15.13
N LEU A 9 -1.83 -12.98 -14.97
CA LEU A 9 -1.59 -11.64 -14.43
C LEU A 9 -1.29 -11.64 -12.93
N PHE A 10 -2.04 -12.36 -12.10
CA PHE A 10 -1.81 -12.36 -10.65
C PHE A 10 -0.48 -13.00 -10.27
N THR A 11 -0.14 -14.11 -10.92
CA THR A 11 1.14 -14.80 -10.71
C THR A 11 2.30 -14.02 -11.34
N ALA A 12 2.11 -13.37 -12.49
CA ALA A 12 3.13 -12.48 -13.07
C ALA A 12 3.37 -11.24 -12.20
N VAL A 13 2.35 -10.63 -11.61
CA VAL A 13 2.57 -9.53 -10.66
C VAL A 13 3.26 -10.07 -9.42
N GLY A 14 2.76 -11.16 -8.83
CA GLY A 14 3.36 -11.82 -7.66
C GLY A 14 4.85 -12.18 -7.83
N SER A 15 5.27 -12.56 -9.04
CA SER A 15 6.68 -12.87 -9.36
C SER A 15 7.66 -11.73 -9.05
N ARG A 16 7.13 -10.50 -9.03
CA ARG A 16 7.87 -9.25 -8.90
C ARG A 16 7.80 -8.63 -7.51
N LEU A 17 7.08 -9.23 -6.57
CA LEU A 17 7.18 -8.84 -5.16
C LEU A 17 8.64 -8.97 -4.75
N GLU A 18 9.29 -7.85 -4.48
CA GLU A 18 10.63 -7.86 -3.93
C GLU A 18 10.55 -8.31 -2.47
N HIS A 19 11.63 -8.92 -2.00
CA HIS A 19 11.79 -9.33 -0.62
C HIS A 19 11.49 -8.16 0.36
N SER A 20 11.77 -6.91 -0.02
CA SER A 20 11.39 -5.70 0.71
C SER A 20 9.88 -5.59 1.02
N GLY A 21 9.02 -6.37 0.35
CA GLY A 21 7.57 -6.41 0.57
C GLY A 21 6.79 -5.43 -0.30
N VAL A 22 7.45 -4.74 -1.22
CA VAL A 22 6.85 -3.73 -2.11
C VAL A 22 6.74 -4.28 -3.53
N PHE A 23 5.69 -3.89 -4.25
CA PHE A 23 5.55 -4.20 -5.67
C PHE A 23 6.22 -3.16 -6.55
N VAL A 24 6.36 -3.55 -7.82
CA VAL A 24 6.91 -2.71 -8.88
C VAL A 24 5.83 -1.75 -9.39
N ASN A 25 6.16 -0.46 -9.51
CA ASN A 25 5.28 0.50 -10.20
C ASN A 25 5.50 0.46 -11.71
N LEU A 26 6.78 0.45 -12.12
CA LEU A 26 7.20 0.42 -13.52
C LEU A 26 7.87 -0.90 -13.87
N ILE A 27 7.21 -1.69 -14.72
CA ILE A 27 7.72 -2.97 -15.20
C ILE A 27 8.53 -2.72 -16.47
N ILE A 28 9.87 -2.69 -16.37
CA ILE A 28 10.79 -2.53 -17.52
C ILE A 28 11.75 -3.72 -17.53
N PHE A 29 11.33 -4.87 -18.07
CA PHE A 29 12.14 -6.08 -18.05
C PHE A 29 13.59 -5.84 -18.56
N PRO A 30 14.64 -6.23 -17.82
CA PRO A 30 14.64 -7.00 -16.56
C PRO A 30 14.49 -6.16 -15.27
N GLU A 31 14.61 -4.85 -15.37
CA GLU A 31 14.59 -3.88 -14.27
C GLU A 31 13.16 -3.58 -13.75
N ALA A 32 13.10 -3.18 -12.50
CA ALA A 32 11.86 -2.89 -11.80
C ALA A 32 12.11 -1.77 -10.80
N ARG A 33 11.21 -0.79 -10.78
CA ARG A 33 11.27 0.32 -9.81
C ARG A 33 10.23 0.14 -8.70
N TYR A 34 10.70 0.14 -7.46
CA TYR A 34 9.93 -0.18 -6.25
C TYR A 34 9.56 1.09 -5.47
N ASN A 35 8.86 2.00 -6.13
CA ASN A 35 8.44 3.28 -5.55
C ASN A 35 6.93 3.36 -5.25
N CYS A 36 6.18 2.24 -5.32
CA CYS A 36 4.74 2.21 -5.06
C CYS A 36 4.36 1.40 -3.82
N ARG A 37 3.85 2.08 -2.80
CA ARG A 37 3.42 1.47 -1.53
C ARG A 37 1.99 0.96 -1.58
N ASP A 38 1.14 1.53 -2.43
CA ASP A 38 -0.28 1.17 -2.56
C ASP A 38 -0.52 -0.08 -3.43
N ALA A 39 0.34 -0.34 -4.42
CA ALA A 39 0.18 -1.42 -5.37
C ALA A 39 0.02 -2.81 -4.72
N VAL A 40 0.75 -3.08 -3.65
CA VAL A 40 0.64 -4.34 -2.86
C VAL A 40 -0.76 -4.55 -2.31
N TRP A 41 -1.38 -3.50 -1.80
CA TRP A 41 -2.70 -3.57 -1.20
C TRP A 41 -3.79 -3.73 -2.27
N PHE A 42 -3.65 -3.06 -3.41
CA PHE A 42 -4.53 -3.28 -4.56
C PHE A 42 -4.40 -4.69 -5.15
N TRP A 43 -3.18 -5.23 -5.21
CA TRP A 43 -2.93 -6.60 -5.67
C TRP A 43 -3.55 -7.63 -4.73
N LEU A 44 -3.29 -7.53 -3.42
CA LEU A 44 -3.90 -8.40 -2.40
C LEU A 44 -5.43 -8.33 -2.44
N TYR A 45 -5.99 -7.12 -2.53
CA TYR A 45 -7.43 -6.92 -2.65
C TYR A 45 -7.98 -7.56 -3.93
N SER A 46 -7.30 -7.41 -5.07
CA SER A 46 -7.75 -7.98 -6.33
C SER A 46 -7.78 -9.51 -6.29
N ILE A 47 -6.81 -10.15 -5.62
CA ILE A 47 -6.79 -11.61 -5.44
C ILE A 47 -7.97 -12.07 -4.57
N GLN A 48 -8.23 -11.42 -3.42
CA GLN A 48 -9.36 -11.84 -2.59
C GLN A 48 -10.71 -11.64 -3.30
N ARG A 49 -10.84 -10.61 -4.14
CA ARG A 49 -11.99 -10.46 -5.04
C ARG A 49 -12.06 -11.60 -6.06
N TYR A 50 -10.95 -11.98 -6.70
CA TYR A 50 -10.94 -13.11 -7.63
C TYR A 50 -11.40 -14.41 -6.93
N VAL A 51 -10.82 -14.72 -5.78
CA VAL A 51 -11.17 -15.93 -5.00
C VAL A 51 -12.66 -15.99 -4.70
N LYS A 52 -13.28 -14.84 -4.40
CA LYS A 52 -14.68 -14.73 -4.05
C LYS A 52 -15.64 -14.87 -5.24
N TYR A 53 -15.33 -14.29 -6.39
CA TYR A 53 -16.27 -14.22 -7.52
C TYR A 53 -15.99 -15.25 -8.62
N ALA A 54 -14.75 -15.73 -8.77
CA ALA A 54 -14.43 -16.72 -9.78
C ALA A 54 -14.95 -18.12 -9.38
N PRO A 55 -15.46 -18.92 -10.34
CA PRO A 55 -15.76 -20.32 -10.09
C PRO A 55 -14.50 -21.05 -9.61
N LYS A 56 -14.60 -21.74 -8.46
CA LYS A 56 -13.45 -22.38 -7.79
C LYS A 56 -12.28 -21.42 -7.54
N GLY A 57 -12.56 -20.15 -7.25
CA GLY A 57 -11.54 -19.11 -7.13
C GLY A 57 -10.44 -19.42 -6.12
N GLN A 58 -10.72 -20.20 -5.08
CA GLN A 58 -9.73 -20.64 -4.07
C GLN A 58 -8.56 -21.44 -4.67
N GLU A 59 -8.73 -22.11 -5.82
CA GLU A 59 -7.66 -22.85 -6.46
C GLU A 59 -6.48 -21.95 -6.86
N ILE A 60 -6.73 -20.64 -7.08
CA ILE A 60 -5.69 -19.67 -7.41
C ILE A 60 -4.62 -19.53 -6.32
N LEU A 61 -4.99 -19.74 -5.06
CA LEU A 61 -4.10 -19.58 -3.92
C LEU A 61 -2.95 -20.60 -3.96
N LYS A 62 -3.16 -21.73 -4.63
CA LYS A 62 -2.18 -22.81 -4.82
C LYS A 62 -1.41 -22.69 -6.13
N CYS A 63 -1.74 -21.71 -6.99
CA CYS A 63 -1.03 -21.53 -8.25
C CYS A 63 0.42 -21.13 -7.98
N PRO A 64 1.39 -21.74 -8.70
CA PRO A 64 2.80 -21.40 -8.53
C PRO A 64 3.09 -20.00 -9.05
N VAL A 65 3.86 -19.25 -8.28
CA VAL A 65 4.41 -17.95 -8.58
C VAL A 65 5.92 -18.11 -8.68
N ARG A 66 6.48 -17.87 -9.88
CA ARG A 66 7.92 -17.84 -10.10
C ARG A 66 8.50 -16.57 -9.50
N ARG A 67 9.08 -16.60 -8.30
CA ARG A 67 9.74 -15.47 -7.64
C ARG A 67 11.07 -15.16 -8.30
N ILE A 68 11.17 -13.97 -8.88
CA ILE A 68 12.37 -13.50 -9.60
C ILE A 68 13.32 -12.74 -8.67
N TYR A 69 12.79 -12.16 -7.58
CA TYR A 69 13.54 -11.40 -6.57
C TYR A 69 13.24 -11.93 -5.15
N PRO A 70 13.70 -13.14 -4.81
CA PRO A 70 13.44 -13.79 -3.52
C PRO A 70 14.14 -13.15 -2.32
N LYS A 71 15.23 -12.39 -2.53
CA LYS A 71 16.01 -11.67 -1.52
C LYS A 71 16.32 -10.23 -1.97
N ASP A 72 16.55 -9.33 -1.02
CA ASP A 72 16.82 -7.89 -1.30
C ASP A 72 18.05 -7.68 -2.19
N GLU A 73 19.06 -8.55 -2.09
CA GLU A 73 20.30 -8.44 -2.87
C GLU A 73 20.32 -9.32 -4.13
N THR A 74 19.19 -9.96 -4.49
CA THR A 74 19.19 -10.95 -5.60
C THR A 74 19.44 -10.27 -6.94
N ILE A 75 20.39 -10.80 -7.72
CA ILE A 75 20.58 -10.46 -9.13
C ILE A 75 19.59 -11.26 -9.96
N PHE A 76 18.97 -10.62 -10.96
CA PHE A 76 17.99 -11.25 -11.83
C PHE A 76 18.51 -12.59 -12.39
N GLY A 77 17.76 -13.67 -12.15
CA GLY A 77 18.03 -15.00 -12.71
C GLY A 77 18.88 -15.95 -11.86
N GLU A 78 19.45 -15.50 -10.73
CA GLU A 78 20.36 -16.35 -9.93
C GLU A 78 19.68 -17.24 -8.88
N GLU A 79 18.55 -16.82 -8.32
CA GLU A 79 17.89 -17.55 -7.20
C GLU A 79 16.39 -17.76 -7.41
N GLU A 80 15.92 -17.86 -8.65
CA GLU A 80 14.48 -18.02 -8.91
C GLU A 80 13.89 -19.25 -8.21
N LYS A 81 12.78 -19.05 -7.49
CA LYS A 81 12.03 -20.12 -6.82
C LYS A 81 10.56 -20.06 -7.17
N GLU A 82 9.87 -21.20 -7.15
CA GLU A 82 8.41 -21.22 -7.25
C GLU A 82 7.78 -21.37 -5.88
N GLU A 83 6.80 -20.52 -5.57
CA GLU A 83 6.04 -20.57 -4.33
C GLU A 83 4.55 -20.44 -4.62
N PRO A 84 3.68 -21.08 -3.83
CA PRO A 84 2.24 -20.84 -3.89
C PRO A 84 1.90 -19.36 -3.76
N LEU A 85 0.91 -18.89 -4.51
CA LEU A 85 0.44 -17.49 -4.44
C LEU A 85 0.11 -17.06 -3.01
N ILE A 86 -0.48 -17.95 -2.20
CA ILE A 86 -0.81 -17.65 -0.81
C ILE A 86 0.43 -17.32 0.04
N ASP A 87 1.55 -17.99 -0.20
CA ASP A 87 2.78 -17.76 0.56
C ASP A 87 3.36 -16.39 0.21
N VAL A 88 3.28 -15.99 -1.07
CA VAL A 88 3.66 -14.64 -1.53
C VAL A 88 2.76 -13.56 -0.90
N MET A 89 1.46 -13.84 -0.75
CA MET A 89 0.53 -12.92 -0.07
C MET A 89 0.87 -12.80 1.42
N CYS A 90 1.14 -13.90 2.11
CA CYS A 90 1.53 -13.91 3.52
C CYS A 90 2.86 -13.18 3.74
N GLU A 91 3.86 -13.41 2.88
CA GLU A 91 5.14 -12.70 2.92
C GLU A 91 4.95 -11.19 2.80
N ALA A 92 4.11 -10.72 1.86
CA ALA A 92 3.83 -9.30 1.71
C ALA A 92 3.25 -8.67 3.00
N LEU A 93 2.31 -9.35 3.65
CA LEU A 93 1.72 -8.90 4.92
C LEU A 93 2.72 -8.92 6.07
N GLU A 94 3.52 -9.99 6.17
CA GLU A 94 4.57 -10.14 7.18
C GLU A 94 5.62 -9.05 7.05
N ARG A 95 6.02 -8.69 5.82
CA ARG A 95 6.97 -7.58 5.60
C ARG A 95 6.46 -6.24 6.07
N HIS A 96 5.22 -5.91 5.76
CA HIS A 96 4.61 -4.67 6.26
C HIS A 96 4.54 -4.67 7.77
N PHE A 97 4.21 -5.83 8.38
CA PHE A 97 4.18 -5.97 9.83
C PHE A 97 5.56 -5.87 10.48
N CYS A 98 6.59 -6.46 9.88
CA CYS A 98 7.98 -6.39 10.32
C CYS A 98 8.63 -5.02 10.06
N GLY A 99 8.07 -4.24 9.15
CA GLY A 99 8.62 -2.96 8.74
C GLY A 99 9.55 -3.11 7.55
N ILE A 100 9.40 -2.17 6.64
CA ILE A 100 10.11 -2.03 5.38
C ILE A 100 10.93 -0.75 5.50
N ASP A 101 12.24 -0.84 5.29
CA ASP A 101 13.16 0.30 5.32
C ASP A 101 14.33 -0.02 4.39
N PHE A 102 14.30 0.55 3.19
CA PHE A 102 15.32 0.33 2.17
C PHE A 102 15.52 1.57 1.30
N ARG A 103 16.62 1.56 0.55
CA ARG A 103 16.90 2.57 -0.48
C ARG A 103 16.71 1.94 -1.86
N GLU A 104 16.00 2.61 -2.76
CA GLU A 104 15.76 2.12 -4.12
C GLU A 104 17.09 1.69 -4.79
N ARG A 105 17.10 0.51 -5.42
CA ARG A 105 18.27 0.03 -6.16
C ARG A 105 18.61 1.02 -7.27
N ASN A 106 19.90 1.28 -7.46
CA ASN A 106 20.39 2.27 -8.42
C ASN A 106 19.86 3.68 -8.15
N ALA A 107 19.62 4.06 -6.89
CA ALA A 107 19.23 5.43 -6.52
C ALA A 107 20.11 6.51 -7.17
N GLY A 108 19.47 7.53 -7.72
CA GLY A 108 20.11 8.64 -8.39
C GLY A 108 19.41 9.05 -9.69
N PRO A 109 19.96 10.06 -10.40
CA PRO A 109 19.35 10.64 -11.61
C PRO A 109 19.03 9.64 -12.73
N GLN A 110 19.69 8.48 -12.73
CA GLN A 110 19.50 7.40 -13.70
C GLN A 110 18.14 6.70 -13.58
N ILE A 111 17.56 6.62 -12.39
CA ILE A 111 16.22 6.04 -12.19
C ILE A 111 15.14 7.12 -11.97
N ASP A 112 15.54 8.33 -11.57
CA ASP A 112 14.67 9.49 -11.45
C ASP A 112 15.48 10.79 -11.50
N GLU A 113 15.38 11.53 -12.61
CA GLU A 113 16.13 12.78 -12.83
C GLU A 113 15.58 14.01 -12.06
N HIS A 114 14.48 13.84 -11.33
CA HIS A 114 13.82 14.92 -10.60
C HIS A 114 13.84 14.72 -9.09
N MET A 115 13.69 13.47 -8.63
CA MET A 115 13.61 13.11 -7.22
C MET A 115 14.86 13.54 -6.43
N ARG A 116 14.63 13.97 -5.19
CA ARG A 116 15.71 14.27 -4.23
C ARG A 116 16.33 12.99 -3.70
N ASP A 117 17.55 13.09 -3.17
CA ASP A 117 18.28 11.94 -2.65
C ASP A 117 17.50 11.20 -1.54
N GLU A 118 16.79 11.94 -0.69
CA GLU A 118 15.97 11.41 0.39
C GLU A 118 14.68 10.72 -0.10
N GLY A 119 14.23 11.05 -1.31
CA GLY A 119 13.04 10.45 -1.92
C GLY A 119 13.24 8.97 -2.25
N PHE A 120 14.47 8.55 -2.51
CA PHE A 120 14.83 7.15 -2.78
C PHE A 120 14.81 6.26 -1.53
N ASN A 121 14.68 6.84 -0.33
CA ASN A 121 14.54 6.06 0.91
C ASN A 121 13.07 5.72 1.14
N VAL A 122 12.73 4.45 0.97
CA VAL A 122 11.36 3.93 1.07
C VAL A 122 11.17 3.29 2.43
N LYS A 123 10.09 3.70 3.11
CA LYS A 123 9.70 3.16 4.41
C LYS A 123 8.23 2.78 4.42
N ALA A 124 7.89 1.67 5.05
CA ALA A 124 6.52 1.33 5.42
C ALA A 124 6.51 0.50 6.71
N PHE A 125 5.53 0.71 7.58
CA PHE A 125 5.45 -0.02 8.84
C PHE A 125 4.02 -0.01 9.38
N VAL A 126 3.73 -0.97 10.25
CA VAL A 126 2.47 -1.03 10.99
C VAL A 126 2.64 -0.36 12.34
N ASP A 127 1.88 0.71 12.57
CA ASP A 127 1.74 1.32 13.89
C ASP A 127 1.08 0.30 14.84
N ARG A 128 1.73 0.03 15.97
CA ARG A 128 1.30 -1.00 16.93
C ARG A 128 0.08 -0.59 17.74
N ASP A 129 -0.12 0.71 17.92
CA ASP A 129 -1.25 1.21 18.71
C ASP A 129 -2.54 1.19 17.88
N THR A 130 -2.45 1.64 16.62
CA THR A 130 -3.60 1.78 15.74
C THR A 130 -3.83 0.60 14.79
N GLY A 131 -2.78 -0.16 14.48
CA GLY A 131 -2.77 -1.16 13.42
C GLY A 131 -2.64 -0.56 12.01
N PHE A 132 -2.52 0.76 11.86
CA PHE A 132 -2.43 1.42 10.57
C PHE A 132 -1.09 1.17 9.89
N ILE A 133 -1.14 1.11 8.56
CA ILE A 133 0.04 1.03 7.70
C ILE A 133 0.49 2.44 7.34
N HIS A 134 1.57 2.88 7.98
CA HIS A 134 2.27 4.11 7.68
C HIS A 134 3.38 3.85 6.66
N GLY A 135 3.79 4.89 5.95
CA GLY A 135 4.96 4.81 5.10
C GLY A 135 5.18 6.06 4.28
N GLY A 136 6.20 6.02 3.44
CA GLY A 136 6.62 7.16 2.64
C GLY A 136 7.39 8.21 3.45
N ASN A 137 7.70 9.31 2.78
CA ASN A 137 8.29 10.53 3.34
C ASN A 137 7.87 11.71 2.45
N ARG A 138 8.07 12.95 2.91
CA ARG A 138 7.67 14.16 2.16
C ARG A 138 8.28 14.31 0.76
N TRP A 139 9.35 13.58 0.46
CA TRP A 139 10.11 13.63 -0.78
C TRP A 139 9.79 12.48 -1.74
N ASN A 140 8.83 11.61 -1.40
CA ASN A 140 8.46 10.48 -2.24
C ASN A 140 6.97 10.47 -2.63
N CYS A 141 6.70 9.65 -3.63
CA CYS A 141 5.40 9.54 -4.32
C CYS A 141 4.87 8.11 -4.23
N GLY A 142 4.80 7.55 -3.02
CA GLY A 142 4.45 6.15 -2.80
C GLY A 142 3.00 5.76 -3.07
N THR A 143 2.14 6.67 -3.54
CA THR A 143 0.72 6.42 -3.81
C THR A 143 0.36 6.93 -5.20
N TRP A 144 -0.76 6.47 -5.76
CA TRP A 144 -1.23 6.82 -7.11
C TRP A 144 -1.33 8.33 -7.42
N MET A 145 -1.41 9.20 -6.42
CA MET A 145 -1.20 10.64 -6.59
C MET A 145 0.30 10.96 -6.62
N ASP A 146 0.99 10.52 -7.68
CA ASP A 146 2.44 10.31 -7.70
C ASP A 146 3.27 11.42 -8.39
N LYS A 147 2.68 12.60 -8.59
CA LYS A 147 3.34 13.64 -9.41
C LYS A 147 4.58 14.23 -8.71
N MET A 148 5.76 13.85 -9.19
CA MET A 148 7.04 14.50 -8.85
C MET A 148 7.20 15.82 -9.62
N GLY A 149 7.52 16.91 -8.91
CA GLY A 149 7.78 18.21 -9.51
C GLY A 149 9.08 18.22 -10.32
N SER A 150 9.09 18.94 -11.45
CA SER A 150 10.19 18.90 -12.43
C SER A 150 10.57 20.27 -13.01
N SER A 151 9.94 21.36 -12.55
CA SER A 151 10.16 22.69 -13.13
C SER A 151 11.21 23.48 -12.39
N ASP A 152 12.30 23.80 -13.08
CA ASP A 152 13.30 24.77 -12.60
C ASP A 152 12.84 26.22 -12.85
N LYS A 153 12.01 26.45 -13.87
CA LYS A 153 11.57 27.77 -14.37
C LYS A 153 10.14 27.72 -14.91
N VAL A 154 9.33 28.73 -14.59
CA VAL A 154 8.02 29.00 -15.21
C VAL A 154 8.09 30.31 -15.98
N THR A 155 7.57 30.32 -17.20
CA THR A 155 7.49 31.52 -18.04
C THR A 155 6.16 32.22 -17.80
N LEU A 156 6.18 33.39 -17.16
CA LEU A 156 5.06 34.33 -17.15
C LEU A 156 5.54 35.65 -17.77
N HIS A 157 4.96 36.03 -18.91
CA HIS A 157 5.10 37.36 -19.54
C HIS A 157 6.51 37.98 -19.44
N LEU A 158 7.47 37.44 -20.21
CA LEU A 158 8.84 37.96 -20.36
C LEU A 158 9.70 38.04 -19.08
N LEU A 159 9.19 37.63 -17.91
CA LEU A 159 9.98 37.41 -16.70
C LEU A 159 10.16 35.91 -16.45
N PHE A 160 11.42 35.48 -16.36
CA PHE A 160 11.76 34.15 -15.87
C PHE A 160 11.61 34.13 -14.35
N ILE A 161 10.56 33.49 -13.84
CA ILE A 161 10.41 33.21 -12.40
C ILE A 161 10.76 31.73 -12.19
N LYS A 162 11.65 31.43 -11.24
CA LYS A 162 11.92 30.04 -10.85
C LYS A 162 10.69 29.51 -10.12
N ALA A 163 9.95 28.57 -10.70
CA ALA A 163 8.97 27.80 -9.93
C ALA A 163 9.68 26.98 -8.85
N GLY A 164 10.87 26.46 -9.17
CA GLY A 164 11.77 25.87 -8.19
C GLY A 164 11.20 24.63 -7.49
N ASN A 165 10.32 23.88 -8.16
CA ASN A 165 9.64 22.72 -7.59
C ASN A 165 10.24 21.37 -8.03
N ARG A 166 11.38 21.38 -8.73
CA ARG A 166 12.09 20.14 -9.07
C ARG A 166 12.38 19.34 -7.80
N GLY A 167 11.95 18.08 -7.80
CA GLY A 167 12.13 17.17 -6.66
C GLY A 167 11.19 17.41 -5.49
N GLU A 168 10.20 18.28 -5.65
CA GLU A 168 9.12 18.47 -4.69
C GLU A 168 7.88 17.69 -5.18
N PRO A 169 7.47 16.60 -4.51
CA PRO A 169 6.20 15.96 -4.79
C PRO A 169 5.05 16.97 -4.69
N ALA A 170 4.16 16.97 -5.67
CA ALA A 170 2.97 17.84 -5.62
C ALA A 170 2.00 17.38 -4.52
N THR A 171 1.96 16.08 -4.28
CA THR A 171 1.03 15.43 -3.35
C THR A 171 1.73 14.29 -2.60
N PRO A 172 2.73 14.58 -1.75
CA PRO A 172 3.26 13.56 -0.87
C PRO A 172 2.12 13.10 0.05
N ARG A 173 1.97 11.78 0.19
CA ARG A 173 0.94 11.14 1.00
C ARG A 173 1.58 10.16 1.98
N ASP A 174 2.65 10.63 2.61
CA ASP A 174 3.32 9.90 3.68
C ASP A 174 2.45 9.81 4.93
N GLY A 175 2.77 8.85 5.80
CA GLY A 175 1.89 8.44 6.89
C GLY A 175 0.85 7.41 6.44
N ALA A 176 -0.27 7.33 7.15
CA ALA A 176 -1.32 6.35 6.89
C ALA A 176 -2.30 6.86 5.84
N ALA A 177 -2.16 6.42 4.59
CA ALA A 177 -3.07 6.75 3.50
C ALA A 177 -4.40 6.01 3.65
N VAL A 178 -5.52 6.73 3.51
CA VAL A 178 -6.87 6.24 3.83
C VAL A 178 -7.27 4.98 3.06
N GLU A 179 -6.95 4.91 1.76
CA GLU A 179 -7.28 3.77 0.91
C GLU A 179 -6.51 2.52 1.29
N ILE A 180 -5.24 2.67 1.71
CA ILE A 180 -4.42 1.54 2.16
C ILE A 180 -5.04 0.90 3.39
N GLN A 181 -5.56 1.70 4.33
CA GLN A 181 -6.18 1.17 5.54
C GLN A 181 -7.46 0.38 5.21
N GLY A 182 -8.29 0.90 4.30
CA GLY A 182 -9.51 0.22 3.86
C GLY A 182 -9.23 -1.06 3.07
N LEU A 183 -8.20 -1.07 2.22
CA LEU A 183 -7.74 -2.26 1.51
C LEU A 183 -7.18 -3.30 2.49
N ALA A 184 -6.31 -2.87 3.41
CA ALA A 184 -5.70 -3.74 4.41
C ALA A 184 -6.75 -4.39 5.32
N TYR A 185 -7.69 -3.60 5.85
CA TYR A 185 -8.81 -4.14 6.64
C TYR A 185 -9.58 -5.22 5.88
N SER A 186 -9.93 -4.96 4.61
CA SER A 186 -10.66 -5.92 3.79
C SER A 186 -9.85 -7.20 3.54
N VAL A 187 -8.55 -7.09 3.26
CA VAL A 187 -7.67 -8.24 3.01
C VAL A 187 -7.50 -9.07 4.28
N LEU A 188 -7.17 -8.43 5.40
CA LEU A 188 -6.97 -9.10 6.70
C LEU A 188 -8.23 -9.81 7.19
N SER A 189 -9.41 -9.22 6.96
CA SER A 189 -10.69 -9.86 7.29
C SER A 189 -10.88 -11.16 6.50
N VAL A 190 -10.64 -11.14 5.18
CA VAL A 190 -10.73 -12.35 4.35
C VAL A 190 -9.67 -13.39 4.73
N MET A 191 -8.45 -12.96 5.04
CA MET A 191 -7.37 -13.85 5.47
C MET A 191 -7.75 -14.57 6.77
N SER A 192 -8.41 -13.86 7.70
CA SER A 192 -8.99 -14.46 8.90
C SER A 192 -10.09 -15.49 8.58
N ASP A 193 -10.98 -15.17 7.63
CA ASP A 193 -12.05 -16.08 7.20
C ASP A 193 -11.46 -17.35 6.57
N TRP A 194 -10.43 -17.21 5.73
CA TRP A 194 -9.73 -18.34 5.11
C TRP A 194 -9.01 -19.21 6.13
N ALA A 195 -8.33 -18.62 7.11
CA ALA A 195 -7.64 -19.36 8.16
C ALA A 195 -8.64 -20.16 9.03
N SER A 196 -9.73 -19.51 9.46
CA SER A 196 -10.77 -20.17 10.28
C SER A 196 -11.52 -21.27 9.53
N SER A 197 -11.62 -21.16 8.20
CA SER A 197 -12.24 -22.18 7.34
C SER A 197 -11.26 -23.29 6.88
N GLY A 198 -9.98 -23.24 7.29
CA GLY A 198 -8.96 -24.20 6.87
C GLY A 198 -8.57 -24.11 5.39
N ILE A 199 -8.85 -22.99 4.72
CA ILE A 199 -8.44 -22.74 3.33
C ILE A 199 -6.94 -22.45 3.25
N ILE A 200 -6.41 -21.81 4.29
CA ILE A 200 -4.99 -21.49 4.45
C ILE A 200 -4.53 -21.93 5.84
N GLU A 201 -3.26 -22.25 5.98
CA GLU A 201 -2.66 -22.65 7.27
C GLU A 201 -2.20 -21.43 8.09
N SER A 202 -1.75 -20.37 7.42
CA SER A 202 -1.27 -19.16 8.09
C SER A 202 -2.41 -18.40 8.76
N SER A 203 -2.24 -18.08 10.05
CA SER A 203 -3.27 -17.44 10.89
C SER A 203 -2.92 -16.02 11.34
N GLY A 204 -1.74 -15.50 10.96
CA GLY A 204 -1.27 -14.19 11.38
C GLY A 204 0.14 -13.86 10.92
N VAL A 205 0.72 -12.85 11.58
CA VAL A 205 2.07 -12.33 11.38
C VAL A 205 2.82 -12.31 12.70
N THR A 206 4.14 -12.49 12.64
CA THR A 206 5.01 -12.45 13.80
C THR A 206 6.25 -11.62 13.51
N ARG A 207 6.64 -10.78 14.47
CA ARG A 207 7.91 -10.07 14.47
C ARG A 207 8.52 -10.20 15.86
N ASP A 208 9.70 -10.79 15.94
CA ASP A 208 10.40 -11.04 17.22
C ASP A 208 9.49 -11.79 18.21
N SER A 209 9.10 -11.15 19.32
CA SER A 209 8.19 -11.70 20.33
C SER A 209 6.72 -11.25 20.17
N GLU A 210 6.41 -10.45 19.16
CA GLU A 210 5.08 -9.90 18.92
C GLU A 210 4.39 -10.64 17.77
N SER A 211 3.25 -11.27 18.05
CA SER A 211 2.44 -11.99 17.06
C SER A 211 1.01 -11.48 17.05
N TRP A 212 0.48 -11.15 15.88
CA TRP A 212 -0.92 -10.78 15.69
C TRP A 212 -1.60 -11.77 14.75
N THR A 213 -2.78 -12.25 15.10
CA THR A 213 -3.64 -12.95 14.14
C THR A 213 -4.18 -11.97 13.10
N TRP A 214 -4.60 -12.49 11.93
CA TRP A 214 -5.26 -11.67 10.90
C TRP A 214 -6.44 -10.87 11.46
N SER A 215 -7.25 -11.52 12.31
CA SER A 215 -8.39 -10.91 12.98
C SER A 215 -7.98 -9.80 13.96
N GLN A 216 -6.93 -10.02 14.75
CA GLN A 216 -6.41 -9.00 15.68
C GLN A 216 -5.94 -7.76 14.93
N TRP A 217 -5.21 -7.94 13.83
CA TRP A 217 -4.75 -6.80 13.02
C TRP A 217 -5.92 -6.04 12.39
N ALA A 218 -6.87 -6.75 11.77
CA ALA A 218 -8.07 -6.14 11.21
C ALA A 218 -8.89 -5.38 12.28
N THR A 219 -9.01 -5.94 13.49
CA THR A 219 -9.76 -5.34 14.59
C THR A 219 -9.13 -4.03 15.05
N ARG A 220 -7.80 -3.98 15.19
CA ARG A 220 -7.07 -2.74 15.54
C ARG A 220 -7.34 -1.62 14.54
N ILE A 221 -7.24 -1.91 13.23
CA ILE A 221 -7.55 -0.92 12.18
C ILE A 221 -8.99 -0.44 12.35
N LYS A 222 -9.95 -1.36 12.49
CA LYS A 222 -11.37 -1.04 12.65
C LYS A 222 -11.65 -0.13 13.84
N GLU A 223 -11.11 -0.44 15.00
CA GLU A 223 -11.38 0.27 16.26
C GLU A 223 -10.75 1.67 16.32
N ASN A 224 -9.73 1.92 15.49
CA ASN A 224 -9.02 3.19 15.42
C ASN A 224 -9.38 4.03 14.19
N PHE A 225 -9.89 3.42 13.11
CA PHE A 225 -10.10 4.12 11.84
C PHE A 225 -10.92 5.40 12.01
N GLU A 226 -12.12 5.32 12.56
CA GLU A 226 -13.00 6.48 12.71
C GLU A 226 -12.38 7.55 13.63
N LYS A 227 -11.81 7.14 14.77
CA LYS A 227 -11.19 8.05 15.76
C LYS A 227 -10.07 8.90 15.16
N HIS A 228 -9.32 8.35 14.23
CA HIS A 228 -8.15 9.02 13.66
C HIS A 228 -8.44 9.70 12.32
N PHE A 229 -9.26 9.08 11.46
CA PHE A 229 -9.54 9.56 10.11
C PHE A 229 -10.77 10.47 10.02
N PHE A 230 -11.77 10.37 10.89
CA PHE A 230 -12.93 11.25 10.78
C PHE A 230 -12.67 12.58 11.48
N VAL A 231 -13.01 13.69 10.81
CA VAL A 231 -12.96 15.04 11.39
C VAL A 231 -14.36 15.43 11.84
N ASP A 232 -14.61 15.45 13.14
CA ASP A 232 -15.93 15.79 13.68
C ASP A 232 -16.26 17.29 13.54
N SER A 233 -17.56 17.61 13.55
CA SER A 233 -18.09 18.97 13.66
C SER A 233 -17.51 19.81 14.82
N ASN A 234 -17.10 19.17 15.91
CA ASN A 234 -16.56 19.83 17.10
C ASN A 234 -15.03 19.77 17.20
N GLU A 235 -14.35 19.13 16.24
CA GLU A 235 -12.88 19.04 16.26
C GLU A 235 -12.24 20.41 15.95
N HIS A 236 -11.12 20.70 16.63
CA HIS A 236 -10.36 21.93 16.48
C HIS A 236 -8.88 21.60 16.27
N GLY A 237 -8.22 22.29 15.34
CA GLY A 237 -6.81 22.08 15.05
C GLY A 237 -6.31 23.09 14.02
N GLU A 238 -5.02 23.40 14.07
CA GLU A 238 -4.35 24.38 13.20
C GLU A 238 -4.59 24.08 11.71
N PHE A 239 -4.58 22.80 11.35
CA PHE A 239 -4.64 22.32 9.97
C PHE A 239 -6.05 21.96 9.48
N ILE A 240 -7.07 22.07 10.32
CA ILE A 240 -8.45 21.68 9.95
C ILE A 240 -9.04 22.73 9.01
N ASN A 241 -9.17 22.38 7.73
CA ASN A 241 -9.82 23.22 6.73
C ASN A 241 -11.34 22.95 6.62
N ARG A 242 -11.74 21.67 6.67
CA ARG A 242 -13.15 21.25 6.61
C ARG A 242 -13.45 20.22 7.69
N LYS A 243 -14.71 20.20 8.13
CA LYS A 243 -15.26 19.29 9.14
C LYS A 243 -16.29 18.36 8.50
N ASN A 244 -16.64 17.28 9.20
CA ASN A 244 -17.49 16.19 8.70
C ASN A 244 -16.90 15.56 7.44
N ILE A 245 -15.59 15.34 7.45
CA ILE A 245 -14.84 14.72 6.35
C ILE A 245 -14.01 13.56 6.86
N VAL A 246 -13.62 12.68 5.95
CA VAL A 246 -12.58 11.69 6.20
C VAL A 246 -11.24 12.30 5.73
N LYS A 247 -10.26 12.32 6.63
CA LYS A 247 -8.87 12.74 6.35
C LYS A 247 -8.29 11.92 5.20
N ASP A 248 -7.43 12.53 4.40
CA ASP A 248 -6.76 11.87 3.28
C ASP A 248 -5.63 10.95 3.78
N THR A 249 -4.93 11.41 4.82
CA THR A 249 -3.84 10.71 5.49
C THR A 249 -3.92 10.96 7.00
N VAL A 250 -3.24 10.13 7.80
CA VAL A 250 -3.01 10.37 9.22
C VAL A 250 -1.52 10.33 9.51
N GLY A 251 -1.01 11.39 10.13
CA GLY A 251 0.39 11.51 10.53
C GLY A 251 1.33 11.81 9.35
N SER A 252 0.86 12.52 8.33
CA SER A 252 1.74 13.02 7.26
C SER A 252 2.69 14.09 7.80
N SER A 253 3.91 14.13 7.26
CA SER A 253 4.95 15.06 7.72
C SER A 253 4.64 16.54 7.49
N LEU A 254 3.75 16.87 6.56
CA LEU A 254 3.31 18.25 6.31
C LEU A 254 2.11 18.68 7.18
N GLY A 255 1.47 17.74 7.89
CA GLY A 255 0.35 17.98 8.81
C GLY A 255 -0.94 18.41 8.11
N PHE A 256 -0.92 19.49 7.33
CA PHE A 256 -2.10 19.99 6.60
C PHE A 256 -2.60 19.03 5.51
N SER A 257 -1.74 18.17 4.98
CA SER A 257 -2.11 17.14 4.00
C SER A 257 -3.08 16.11 4.56
N ASP A 258 -3.08 15.88 5.88
CA ASP A 258 -4.04 14.97 6.53
C ASP A 258 -5.48 15.45 6.32
N PHE A 259 -5.71 16.75 6.47
CA PHE A 259 -7.05 17.35 6.55
C PHE A 259 -7.63 17.79 5.19
N GLN A 260 -7.07 17.30 4.08
CA GLN A 260 -7.56 17.64 2.74
C GLN A 260 -8.73 16.75 2.32
N LEU A 261 -9.85 17.36 1.94
CA LEU A 261 -10.95 16.63 1.32
C LEU A 261 -10.55 16.18 -0.10
N ARG A 262 -10.22 14.91 -0.25
CA ARG A 262 -9.80 14.25 -1.51
C ARG A 262 -10.66 13.04 -1.79
N CYS A 263 -10.61 12.51 -3.01
CA CYS A 263 -11.43 11.37 -3.43
C CYS A 263 -10.95 10.01 -2.87
N ASN A 264 -9.78 9.93 -2.23
CA ASN A 264 -9.16 8.66 -1.84
C ASN A 264 -9.99 7.84 -0.85
N PHE A 265 -10.70 8.49 0.09
CA PHE A 265 -11.52 7.78 1.08
C PHE A 265 -12.64 6.96 0.42
N THR A 266 -13.06 7.30 -0.80
CA THR A 266 -14.09 6.54 -1.53
C THR A 266 -13.63 5.11 -1.87
N ILE A 267 -12.32 4.90 -2.03
CA ILE A 267 -11.75 3.56 -2.20
C ILE A 267 -11.94 2.76 -0.92
N ALA A 268 -11.60 3.34 0.24
CA ALA A 268 -11.83 2.70 1.54
C ALA A 268 -13.31 2.38 1.75
N LEU A 269 -14.22 3.30 1.43
CA LEU A 269 -15.66 3.03 1.49
C LEU A 269 -16.05 1.85 0.59
N ALA A 270 -15.63 1.85 -0.67
CA ALA A 270 -15.98 0.80 -1.62
C ALA A 270 -15.41 -0.57 -1.24
N THR A 271 -14.19 -0.63 -0.71
CA THR A 271 -13.53 -1.90 -0.37
C THR A 271 -14.06 -2.51 0.92
N VAL A 272 -14.49 -1.67 1.87
CA VAL A 272 -14.93 -2.05 3.21
C VAL A 272 -16.45 -2.28 3.29
N SER A 273 -17.26 -1.67 2.41
CA SER A 273 -18.74 -1.74 2.46
C SER A 273 -19.33 -3.16 2.41
N TYR A 274 -18.61 -4.16 1.89
CA TYR A 274 -19.09 -5.56 1.93
C TYR A 274 -19.01 -6.19 3.33
N TYR A 275 -18.03 -5.79 4.13
CA TYR A 275 -17.88 -6.21 5.53
C TYR A 275 -18.72 -5.35 6.49
N TYR A 276 -19.17 -4.18 6.01
CA TYR A 276 -19.83 -3.18 6.81
C TYR A 276 -21.08 -2.60 6.14
N TYR A 277 -22.12 -3.41 6.12
CA TYR A 277 -23.48 -2.87 6.20
C TYR A 277 -23.72 -2.06 7.51
N PHE A 278 -22.70 -1.85 8.35
CA PHE A 278 -22.80 -1.28 9.71
C PHE A 278 -21.83 -0.12 10.04
N LEU A 279 -20.91 0.34 9.17
CA LEU A 279 -19.97 1.43 9.54
C LEU A 279 -20.59 2.82 9.58
N PHE A 280 -21.68 3.06 8.84
CA PHE A 280 -22.22 4.41 8.64
C PHE A 280 -23.59 4.65 9.25
N HIS A 281 -24.11 3.72 10.06
CA HIS A 281 -25.48 3.85 10.56
C HIS A 281 -25.66 4.76 11.78
N ASN A 282 -24.63 5.48 12.24
CA ASN A 282 -24.73 6.43 13.35
C ASN A 282 -24.34 7.89 13.03
N SER A 283 -23.97 8.22 11.79
CA SER A 283 -23.42 9.56 11.48
C SER A 283 -23.88 10.18 10.15
N PHE A 284 -25.07 9.85 9.66
CA PHE A 284 -25.76 10.61 8.60
C PHE A 284 -27.18 10.95 9.02
#